data_AF-A0A3B3UCC7-F1
#
_entry.id   AF-A0A3B3UCC7-F1
#
_cell.length_a   1.000
_cell.length_b   1.000
_cell.length_c   1.000
_cell.angle_alpha   90.00
_cell.angle_beta   90.00
_cell.angle_gamma   90.00
#
_symmetry.space_group_name_H-M   'P 1'
#
loop_
_entity.id
_entity.type
_entity.pdbx_description
1 polymer ?
#
loop_
_entity_poly.entity_id
_entity_poly.type
_entity_poly.pdbx_seq_one_letter_code
_entity_poly.pdbx_strand_id
1 'polypeptide(L)'
;LTIAVAQKASQEDLAGNYEEAIRSYQHAVKYFMTREPQGKDGNQKIRDTCKQYLDRVEHLQEYLENKEVITLHLISFRHYCLQ
;
A
#
# COMPACT_ATOMS: atom_id res chain seq x y z
N LEU A 1 -0.34 4.24 19.42
CA LEU A 1 0.60 3.37 18.67
C LEU A 1 0.24 3.19 17.18
N THR A 2 -0.99 3.50 16.75
CA THR A 2 -1.44 3.37 15.34
C THR A 2 -1.04 4.55 14.43
N ILE A 3 -0.94 5.76 14.98
CA ILE A 3 -0.49 6.96 14.24
C ILE A 3 0.93 6.76 13.68
N ALA A 4 1.79 6.06 14.41
CA ALA A 4 3.18 5.83 14.00
C ALA A 4 3.29 4.97 12.74
N VAL A 5 2.42 3.96 12.56
CA VAL A 5 2.44 3.09 11.38
C VAL A 5 1.90 3.83 10.16
N ALA A 6 0.83 4.60 10.32
CA ALA A 6 0.30 5.45 9.25
C ALA A 6 1.27 6.57 8.86
N GLN A 7 1.93 7.20 9.83
CA GLN A 7 2.97 8.20 9.57
C GLN A 7 4.17 7.59 8.86
N LYS A 8 4.63 6.40 9.29
CA LYS A 8 5.71 5.67 8.62
C LYS A 8 5.33 5.34 7.17
N ALA A 9 4.11 4.83 6.95
CA ALA A 9 3.62 4.52 5.61
C ALA A 9 3.55 5.77 4.72
N SER A 10 3.07 6.91 5.24
CA SER A 10 3.07 8.18 4.51
C SER A 10 4.48 8.72 4.22
N GLN A 11 5.44 8.52 5.13
CA GLN A 11 6.84 8.90 4.89
C GLN A 11 7.47 8.02 3.80
N GLU A 12 7.19 6.72 3.81
CA GLU A 12 7.68 5.78 2.79
C GLU A 12 7.05 6.03 1.42
N ASP A 13 5.76 6.36 1.37
CA ASP A 13 5.05 6.78 0.15
C ASP A 13 5.67 8.05 -0.46
N LEU A 14 5.94 9.06 0.37
CA LEU A 14 6.64 10.28 -0.05
C LEU A 14 8.10 10.03 -0.48
N ALA A 15 8.76 9.03 0.12
CA ALA A 15 10.12 8.63 -0.25
C ALA A 15 10.18 7.76 -1.52
N GLY A 16 9.02 7.36 -2.08
CA GLY A 16 8.94 6.45 -3.23
C GLY A 16 9.18 4.98 -2.87
N ASN A 17 9.24 4.65 -1.58
CA ASN A 17 9.39 3.29 -1.04
C ASN A 17 8.02 2.61 -0.96
N TYR A 18 7.36 2.46 -2.10
CA TYR A 18 5.96 2.01 -2.17
C TYR A 18 5.76 0.59 -1.61
N GLU A 19 6.73 -0.31 -1.75
CA GLU A 19 6.64 -1.67 -1.18
C GLU A 19 6.57 -1.68 0.35
N GLU A 20 7.40 -0.87 1.02
CA GLU A 20 7.39 -0.76 2.48
C GLU A 20 6.16 0.01 2.97
N ALA A 21 5.72 1.04 2.23
CA ALA A 21 4.48 1.75 2.52
C ALA A 21 3.28 0.78 2.48
N ILE A 22 3.19 -0.09 1.47
CA ILE A 22 2.15 -1.13 1.34
C ILE A 22 2.17 -2.06 2.56
N ARG A 23 3.35 -2.59 2.94
CA ARG A 23 3.49 -3.48 4.10
C ARG A 23 3.04 -2.80 5.39
N SER A 24 3.42 -1.54 5.58
CA SER A 24 3.04 -0.74 6.74
C SER A 24 1.51 -0.55 6.80
N TYR A 25 0.84 -0.23 5.68
CA TYR A 25 -0.62 -0.11 5.62
C TYR A 25 -1.34 -1.43 5.92
N GLN A 26 -0.91 -2.53 5.31
CA GLN A 26 -1.50 -3.86 5.53
C GLN A 26 -1.37 -4.31 7.00
N HIS A 27 -0.21 -4.05 7.62
CA HIS A 27 0.03 -4.38 9.01
C HIS A 27 -0.87 -3.55 9.96
N ALA A 28 -1.08 -2.26 9.65
CA ALA A 28 -2.02 -1.42 10.38
C ALA A 28 -3.45 -1.98 10.32
N VAL A 29 -3.94 -2.33 9.12
CA VAL A 29 -5.29 -2.90 8.92
C VAL A 29 -5.46 -4.21 9.67
N LYS A 30 -4.50 -5.13 9.58
CA LYS A 30 -4.51 -6.40 10.30
C LYS A 30 -4.56 -6.20 11.82
N TYR A 31 -3.79 -5.23 12.32
CA TYR A 31 -3.77 -4.90 13.74
C TYR A 31 -5.11 -4.33 14.22
N PHE A 32 -5.74 -3.46 13.43
CA PHE A 32 -7.09 -2.96 13.73
C PHE A 32 -8.08 -4.12 13.76
N MET A 33 -8.17 -4.94 12.70
CA MET A 33 -9.15 -6.03 12.64
C MET A 33 -8.99 -7.08 13.75
N THR A 34 -7.79 -7.32 14.25
CA THR A 34 -7.53 -8.32 15.31
C THR A 34 -7.80 -7.83 16.73
N ARG A 35 -7.83 -6.51 16.97
CA ARG A 35 -8.06 -5.93 18.31
C ARG A 35 -9.49 -5.49 18.56
N GLU A 36 -10.32 -5.46 17.54
CA GLU A 36 -11.67 -4.93 17.63
C GLU A 36 -12.61 -5.93 18.34
N PRO A 37 -13.23 -5.57 19.48
CA PRO A 37 -14.32 -6.37 20.01
C PRO A 37 -15.48 -6.33 19.01
N GLN A 38 -16.03 -7.50 18.68
CA GLN A 38 -17.15 -7.68 17.75
C GLN A 38 -18.42 -7.02 18.35
N GLY A 39 -18.56 -5.71 18.18
CA GLY A 39 -19.66 -4.89 18.70
C GLY A 39 -20.14 -3.86 17.66
N LYS A 40 -21.46 -3.75 17.51
CA LYS A 40 -22.11 -3.28 16.26
C LYS A 40 -21.88 -1.81 15.89
N ASP A 41 -21.71 -0.88 16.84
CA ASP A 41 -21.86 0.55 16.52
C ASP A 41 -20.63 1.45 16.81
N GLY A 42 -19.63 0.97 17.56
CA GLY A 42 -18.50 1.82 17.99
C GLY A 42 -17.41 2.08 16.93
N ASN A 43 -17.34 1.23 15.90
CA ASN A 43 -16.11 1.05 15.13
C ASN A 43 -16.20 1.41 13.65
N GLN A 44 -17.22 2.15 13.25
CA GLN A 44 -17.35 2.60 11.87
C GLN A 44 -16.13 3.42 11.40
N LYS A 45 -15.60 4.30 12.26
CA LYS A 45 -14.39 5.09 11.97
C LYS A 45 -13.16 4.22 11.70
N ILE A 46 -12.99 3.12 12.45
CA ILE A 46 -11.87 2.20 12.26
C ILE A 46 -12.03 1.45 10.95
N ARG A 47 -13.25 0.99 10.64
CA ARG A 47 -13.56 0.37 9.33
C ARG A 47 -13.32 1.32 8.17
N ASP A 48 -13.77 2.56 8.27
CA ASP A 48 -13.58 3.59 7.24
C ASP A 48 -12.08 3.92 7.06
N THR A 49 -11.32 3.96 8.15
CA THR A 49 -9.85 4.16 8.11
C THR A 49 -9.15 2.97 7.46
N CYS A 50 -9.51 1.73 7.83
CA CYS A 50 -8.96 0.53 7.20
C CYS A 50 -9.26 0.50 5.70
N LYS A 51 -10.47 0.90 5.30
CA LYS A 51 -10.85 0.99 3.90
C LYS A 51 -9.98 1.98 3.13
N GLN A 52 -9.75 3.18 3.68
CA GLN A 52 -8.86 4.18 3.07
C GLN A 52 -7.42 3.65 2.89
N TYR A 53 -6.90 2.90 3.87
CA TYR A 53 -5.58 2.29 3.75
C TYR A 53 -5.52 1.19 2.69
N LEU A 54 -6.56 0.36 2.58
CA LEU A 54 -6.63 -0.68 1.55
C LEU A 54 -6.75 -0.06 0.15
N ASP A 55 -7.62 0.94 -0.04
CA ASP A 55 -7.74 1.65 -1.32
C ASP A 55 -6.39 2.27 -1.74
N ARG A 56 -5.63 2.82 -0.77
CA ARG A 56 -4.27 3.35 -1.05
C ARG A 56 -3.29 2.25 -1.43
N VAL A 57 -3.33 1.11 -0.76
CA VAL A 57 -2.50 -0.07 -1.09
C VAL A 57 -2.77 -0.54 -2.52
N GLU A 58 -4.04 -0.66 -2.92
CA GLU A 58 -4.42 -1.06 -4.28
C GLU A 58 -3.83 -0.11 -5.33
N HIS A 59 -3.95 1.21 -5.13
CA HIS A 59 -3.37 2.20 -6.05
C HIS A 59 -1.84 2.11 -6.15
N LEU A 60 -1.16 1.85 -5.03
CA LEU A 60 0.29 1.69 -5.01
C LEU A 60 0.73 0.40 -5.71
N GLN A 61 -0.03 -0.68 -5.56
CA GLN A 61 0.23 -1.94 -6.26
C GLN A 61 0.06 -1.79 -7.77
N GLU A 62 -1.04 -1.18 -8.22
CA GLU A 62 -1.26 -0.91 -9.65
C GLU A 62 -0.15 -0.02 -10.23
N TYR A 63 0.32 0.98 -9.49
CA TYR A 63 1.45 1.82 -9.91
C TYR A 63 2.74 1.01 -10.07
N LEU A 64 3.04 0.11 -9.12
CA LEU A 64 4.22 -0.75 -9.17
C LEU A 64 4.17 -1.75 -10.33
N GLU A 65 3.01 -2.38 -10.55
CA GLU A 65 2.78 -3.30 -11.67
C GLU A 65 2.96 -2.58 -13.01
N ASN A 66 2.37 -1.40 -13.19
CA ASN A 66 2.55 -0.59 -14.40
C ASN A 66 4.02 -0.20 -14.61
N LYS A 67 4.73 0.17 -13.54
CA LYS A 67 6.17 0.50 -13.60
C LYS A 67 7.01 -0.71 -13.99
N GLU A 68 6.70 -1.90 -13.46
CA GLU A 68 7.36 -3.16 -13.82
C GLU A 68 7.12 -3.50 -15.29
N VAL A 69 5.87 -3.44 -15.76
CA VAL A 69 5.49 -3.68 -17.16
C VAL A 69 6.24 -2.74 -18.11
N ILE A 70 6.28 -1.44 -17.81
CA ILE A 70 7.02 -0.45 -18.62
C ILE A 70 8.51 -0.80 -18.62
N THR A 71 9.08 -1.17 -17.47
CA THR A 71 10.50 -1.51 -17.36
C THR A 71 10.84 -2.75 -18.19
N LEU A 72 10.01 -3.80 -18.14
CA LEU A 72 10.17 -5.01 -18.95
C LEU A 72 10.07 -4.70 -20.45
N HIS A 73 9.12 -3.85 -20.84
CA HIS A 73 8.97 -3.42 -22.23
C HIS A 73 10.21 -2.65 -22.71
N LEU A 74 10.74 -1.73 -21.89
CA LEU A 74 11.96 -0.97 -22.22
C LEU A 74 13.19 -1.86 -22.33
N ILE A 75 13.34 -2.86 -21.44
CA ILE A 75 14.44 -3.83 -21.51
C ILE A 75 14.34 -4.65 -22.80
N SER A 76 13.14 -5.15 -23.11
CA SER A 76 12.88 -5.94 -24.33
C SER A 76 13.13 -5.12 -25.59
N PHE A 77 12.65 -3.88 -25.63
CA PHE A 77 12.87 -2.94 -26.72
C PHE A 77 14.36 -2.61 -26.90
N ARG A 78 15.09 -2.36 -25.80
CA ARG A 78 16.54 -2.13 -25.84
C ARG A 78 17.31 -3.34 -26.35
N HIS A 79 16.92 -4.56 -25.96
CA HIS A 79 17.53 -5.78 -26.48
C HIS A 79 17.32 -5.90 -27.99
N TYR A 80 16.08 -5.68 -28.46
CA TYR A 80 15.74 -5.71 -29.89
C TYR A 80 16.52 -4.68 -30.71
N CYS A 81 16.69 -3.45 -30.21
CA CYS A 81 17.45 -2.41 -30.92
C CYS A 81 18.97 -2.63 -30.95
N LEU A 82 19.51 -3.55 -30.16
CA LEU A 82 20.95 -3.85 -30.08
C LEU A 82 21.34 -5.15 -30.81
N GLN A 83 20.38 -5.82 -31.47
CA GLN A 83 20.59 -6.92 -32.42
C GLN A 83 20.63 -6.40 -33.86
#